data_AF-A0A7J0G0H9-F1
#
_entry.id   AF-A0A7J0G0H9-F1
#
_cell.length_a   1.000
_cell.length_b   1.000
_cell.length_c   1.000
_cell.angle_alpha   90.00
_cell.angle_beta   90.00
_cell.angle_gamma   90.00
#
_symmetry.space_group_name_H-M   'P 1'
#
loop_
_entity.id
_entity.type
_entity.pdbx_description
1 polymer ?
#
loop_
_entity_poly.entity_id
_entity_poly.type
_entity_poly.pdbx_seq_one_letter_code
_entity_poly.pdbx_strand_id
1 'polypeptide(L)'
;MPVQDLPMPPSPAPTSPSIGGDNDDEAWVWAQIRAEARRDADSEPALASYLYSTIISHSSLSRSLSFHLGNKLCSSTLLSTLLYDLFLNTHSSDPSLRSATVADLRASRIRDPACTSFSHCLLNYKGFLAIQAHRVAHKLWAQNRKPLALALQSRIADVFAVDIHPGARIGKGILLDHATGVVIGETAVVGNNVSILHHVTLGGTGKAGGDRHPKIGDGVLIGAGATILGNVRIGEGRR
;
A
#
# COMPACT_ATOMS: atom_id res chain seq x y z
N MET A 1 -67.21 4.81 -24.58
CA MET A 1 -66.33 5.79 -23.90
C MET A 1 -65.09 5.01 -23.48
N PRO A 2 -63.91 5.20 -24.10
CA PRO A 2 -62.72 4.42 -23.76
C PRO A 2 -62.08 4.97 -22.49
N VAL A 3 -61.67 4.06 -21.61
CA VAL A 3 -60.93 4.34 -20.38
C VAL A 3 -59.52 4.78 -20.77
N GLN A 4 -59.11 5.99 -20.36
CA GLN A 4 -57.75 6.49 -20.56
C GLN A 4 -56.82 5.86 -19.53
N ASP A 5 -55.80 5.13 -20.01
CA ASP A 5 -54.71 4.61 -19.21
C ASP A 5 -53.80 5.76 -18.73
N LEU A 6 -53.72 5.96 -17.41
CA LEU A 6 -52.77 6.86 -16.76
C LEU A 6 -51.39 6.18 -16.67
N PRO A 7 -50.29 6.86 -17.03
CA PRO A 7 -48.95 6.27 -16.95
C PRO A 7 -48.49 6.12 -15.49
N MET A 8 -47.93 4.94 -15.18
CA MET A 8 -47.31 4.61 -13.90
C MET A 8 -46.11 5.53 -13.59
N PRO A 9 -45.89 5.90 -12.32
CA PRO A 9 -44.75 6.72 -11.95
C PRO A 9 -43.43 5.95 -12.16
N PRO A 10 -42.34 6.64 -12.54
CA PRO A 10 -41.05 6.00 -12.77
C PRO A 10 -40.51 5.42 -11.46
N SER A 11 -39.93 4.21 -11.54
CA SER A 11 -39.22 3.59 -10.43
C SER A 11 -38.07 4.48 -9.93
N PRO A 12 -37.82 4.54 -8.61
CA PRO A 12 -36.74 5.34 -8.07
C PRO A 12 -35.39 4.82 -8.59
N ALA A 13 -34.57 5.74 -9.09
CA ALA A 13 -33.21 5.46 -9.53
C ALA A 13 -32.38 4.88 -8.36
N PRO A 14 -31.45 3.94 -8.63
CA PRO A 14 -30.57 3.41 -7.61
C PRO A 14 -29.75 4.55 -6.99
N THR A 15 -29.94 4.74 -5.69
CA THR A 15 -29.18 5.70 -4.89
C THR A 15 -27.70 5.36 -4.96
N SER A 16 -26.92 6.23 -5.59
CA SER A 16 -25.46 6.24 -5.50
C SER A 16 -25.03 6.29 -4.03
N PRO A 17 -24.12 5.43 -3.57
CA PRO A 17 -23.68 5.45 -2.19
C PRO A 17 -23.04 6.82 -1.90
N SER A 18 -23.54 7.46 -0.86
CA SER A 18 -23.03 8.70 -0.29
C SER A 18 -21.52 8.61 -0.10
N ILE A 19 -20.80 9.66 -0.51
CA ILE A 19 -19.37 9.83 -0.23
C ILE A 19 -19.23 10.00 1.30
N GLY A 20 -19.10 8.89 2.01
CA GLY A 20 -18.63 8.86 3.39
C GLY A 20 -17.21 9.40 3.44
N GLY A 21 -16.87 10.18 4.48
CA GLY A 21 -15.54 10.78 4.59
C GLY A 21 -14.45 9.72 4.69
N ASP A 22 -13.18 10.10 4.49
CA ASP A 22 -12.01 9.20 4.56
C ASP A 22 -12.02 8.28 5.80
N ASN A 23 -12.56 8.73 6.94
CA ASN A 23 -12.68 7.93 8.17
C ASN A 23 -13.73 6.81 8.08
N ASP A 24 -14.87 7.05 7.41
CA ASP A 24 -15.94 6.05 7.26
C ASP A 24 -15.47 4.93 6.34
N ASP A 25 -14.68 5.29 5.33
CA ASP A 25 -14.06 4.33 4.43
C ASP A 25 -13.04 3.43 5.14
N GLU A 26 -12.13 4.02 5.94
CA GLU A 26 -11.18 3.24 6.75
C GLU A 26 -11.90 2.26 7.68
N ALA A 27 -12.96 2.72 8.36
CA ALA A 27 -13.75 1.90 9.27
C ALA A 27 -14.41 0.70 8.55
N TRP A 28 -14.94 0.92 7.34
CA TRP A 28 -15.54 -0.14 6.54
C TRP A 28 -14.50 -1.17 6.08
N VAL A 29 -13.36 -0.73 5.53
CA VAL A 29 -12.27 -1.63 5.11
C VAL A 29 -11.76 -2.44 6.30
N TRP A 30 -11.59 -1.80 7.46
CA TRP A 30 -11.14 -2.48 8.68
C TRP A 30 -12.16 -3.54 9.16
N ALA A 31 -13.46 -3.23 9.09
CA ALA A 31 -14.50 -4.19 9.43
C ALA A 31 -14.46 -5.43 8.51
N GLN A 32 -14.22 -5.23 7.19
CA GLN A 32 -14.05 -6.35 6.25
C GLN A 32 -12.84 -7.21 6.63
N ILE A 33 -11.69 -6.60 6.89
CA ILE A 33 -10.46 -7.31 7.28
C ILE A 33 -10.68 -8.17 8.53
N ARG A 34 -11.35 -7.63 9.56
CA ARG A 34 -11.63 -8.39 10.79
C ARG A 34 -12.58 -9.55 10.54
N ALA A 35 -13.61 -9.36 9.72
CA ALA A 35 -14.57 -10.40 9.38
C ALA A 35 -13.92 -11.53 8.56
N GLU A 36 -13.07 -11.18 7.59
CA GLU A 36 -12.27 -12.12 6.81
C GLU A 36 -11.31 -12.91 7.70
N ALA A 37 -10.54 -12.24 8.55
CA ALA A 37 -9.60 -12.90 9.45
C ALA A 37 -10.28 -13.83 10.47
N ARG A 38 -11.50 -13.49 10.92
CA ARG A 38 -12.28 -14.38 11.80
C ARG A 38 -12.66 -15.67 11.07
N ARG A 39 -13.19 -15.57 9.85
CA ARG A 39 -13.53 -16.74 9.04
C ARG A 39 -12.32 -17.62 8.77
N ASP A 40 -11.19 -17.01 8.43
CA ASP A 40 -9.94 -17.74 8.17
C ASP A 40 -9.46 -18.44 9.44
N ALA A 41 -9.50 -17.77 10.61
CA ALA A 41 -9.10 -18.35 11.89
C ALA A 41 -9.99 -19.53 12.33
N ASP A 42 -11.30 -19.48 12.02
CA ASP A 42 -12.23 -20.56 12.30
C ASP A 42 -11.99 -21.76 11.37
N SER A 43 -11.58 -21.50 10.12
CA SER A 43 -11.36 -22.54 9.09
C SER A 43 -9.97 -23.18 9.13
N GLU A 44 -8.94 -22.46 9.59
CA GLU A 44 -7.55 -22.91 9.60
C GLU A 44 -6.93 -22.75 11.01
N PRO A 45 -7.05 -23.78 11.87
CA PRO A 45 -6.56 -23.75 13.24
C PRO A 45 -5.07 -23.43 13.37
N ALA A 46 -4.24 -23.81 12.38
CA ALA A 46 -2.80 -23.55 12.43
C ALA A 46 -2.47 -22.04 12.35
N LEU A 47 -3.36 -21.25 11.73
CA LEU A 47 -3.20 -19.79 11.60
C LEU A 47 -3.99 -18.99 12.64
N ALA A 48 -4.88 -19.62 13.40
CA ALA A 48 -5.80 -18.94 14.31
C ALA A 48 -5.10 -18.00 15.29
N SER A 49 -4.02 -18.46 15.95
CA SER A 49 -3.26 -17.65 16.91
C SER A 49 -2.57 -16.45 16.26
N TYR A 50 -2.05 -16.64 15.04
CA TYR A 50 -1.41 -15.57 14.27
C TYR A 50 -2.42 -14.52 13.80
N LEU A 51 -3.58 -14.95 13.28
CA LEU A 51 -4.67 -14.07 12.88
C LEU A 51 -5.25 -13.34 14.09
N TYR A 52 -5.33 -14.00 15.24
CA TYR A 52 -5.80 -13.39 16.46
C TYR A 52 -4.88 -12.26 16.94
N SER A 53 -3.58 -12.55 17.06
CA SER A 53 -2.60 -11.57 17.50
C SER A 53 -2.43 -10.42 16.52
N THR A 54 -2.49 -10.67 15.21
CA THR A 54 -2.19 -9.68 14.17
C THR A 54 -3.39 -8.83 13.76
N ILE A 55 -4.64 -9.35 13.85
CA ILE A 55 -5.85 -8.64 13.40
C ILE A 55 -6.91 -8.60 14.49
N ILE A 56 -7.39 -9.75 14.95
CA ILE A 56 -8.67 -9.83 15.68
C ILE A 56 -8.60 -9.07 17.01
N SER A 57 -7.45 -9.12 17.70
CA SER A 57 -7.20 -8.48 18.98
C SER A 57 -7.01 -6.96 18.90
N HIS A 58 -6.79 -6.41 17.70
CA HIS A 58 -6.58 -4.98 17.49
C HIS A 58 -7.89 -4.24 17.24
N SER A 59 -7.89 -2.94 17.60
CA SER A 59 -9.04 -2.05 17.42
C SER A 59 -8.99 -1.22 16.14
N SER A 60 -7.85 -1.12 15.47
CA SER A 60 -7.69 -0.32 14.24
C SER A 60 -6.76 -0.95 13.22
N LEU A 61 -6.92 -0.53 11.97
CA LEU A 61 -6.04 -0.92 10.85
C LEU A 61 -4.59 -0.53 11.12
N SER A 62 -4.34 0.70 11.60
CA SER A 62 -2.97 1.17 11.85
C SER A 62 -2.24 0.34 12.90
N ARG A 63 -2.90 -0.07 14.00
CA ARG A 63 -2.25 -0.91 15.02
C ARG A 63 -1.90 -2.29 14.48
N SER A 64 -2.82 -2.89 13.72
CA SER A 64 -2.62 -4.20 13.08
C SER A 64 -1.48 -4.17 12.06
N LEU A 65 -1.48 -3.16 11.18
CA LEU A 65 -0.43 -2.95 10.18
C LEU A 65 0.94 -2.73 10.85
N SER A 66 1.00 -1.87 11.87
CA SER A 66 2.24 -1.63 12.62
C SER A 66 2.75 -2.89 13.30
N PHE A 67 1.86 -3.69 13.90
CA PHE A 67 2.22 -4.94 14.56
C PHE A 67 2.78 -5.94 13.55
N HIS A 68 2.11 -6.07 12.40
CA HIS A 68 2.54 -6.97 11.34
C HIS A 68 3.88 -6.57 10.73
N LEU A 69 4.05 -5.29 10.37
CA LEU A 69 5.31 -4.77 9.84
C LEU A 69 6.45 -4.87 10.86
N GLY A 70 6.17 -4.63 12.14
CA GLY A 70 7.13 -4.79 13.22
C GLY A 70 7.67 -6.21 13.30
N ASN A 71 6.80 -7.22 13.22
CA ASN A 71 7.20 -8.63 13.22
C ASN A 71 7.87 -9.06 11.90
N LYS A 72 7.43 -8.56 10.74
CA LYS A 72 8.04 -8.90 9.44
C LYS A 72 9.45 -8.35 9.29
N LEU A 73 9.68 -7.12 9.73
CA LEU A 73 10.93 -6.39 9.45
C LEU A 73 11.97 -6.50 10.57
N CYS A 74 11.65 -7.16 11.69
CA CYS A 74 12.58 -7.29 12.80
C CYS A 74 13.87 -8.03 12.42
N SER A 75 14.91 -7.79 13.20
CA SER A 75 16.20 -8.47 13.14
C SER A 75 16.83 -8.48 14.54
N SER A 76 18.04 -9.05 14.66
CA SER A 76 18.84 -8.92 15.88
C SER A 76 19.20 -7.45 16.22
N THR A 77 19.17 -6.56 15.23
CA THR A 77 19.43 -5.13 15.40
C THR A 77 18.16 -4.33 15.68
N LEU A 78 17.06 -4.64 14.98
CA LEU A 78 15.79 -3.91 15.06
C LEU A 78 14.72 -4.82 15.66
N LEU A 79 14.42 -4.64 16.95
CA LEU A 79 13.41 -5.43 17.65
C LEU A 79 12.01 -5.17 17.11
N SER A 80 11.15 -6.19 17.10
CA SER A 80 9.77 -6.08 16.59
C SER A 80 8.93 -5.07 17.37
N THR A 81 9.12 -4.97 18.69
CA THR A 81 8.46 -3.99 19.56
C THR A 81 8.87 -2.56 19.25
N LEU A 82 10.18 -2.34 19.03
CA LEU A 82 10.71 -1.03 18.62
C LEU A 82 10.11 -0.62 17.26
N LEU A 83 10.08 -1.54 16.30
CA LEU A 83 9.50 -1.28 14.99
C LEU A 83 8.00 -1.04 15.07
N TYR A 84 7.27 -1.80 15.89
CA TYR A 84 5.85 -1.58 16.13
C TYR A 84 5.57 -0.16 16.62
N ASP A 85 6.29 0.32 17.64
CA ASP A 85 6.15 1.68 18.16
C ASP A 85 6.51 2.72 17.10
N LEU A 86 7.57 2.49 16.33
CA LEU A 86 7.99 3.36 15.23
C LEU A 86 6.87 3.52 14.17
N PHE A 87 6.32 2.41 13.70
CA PHE A 87 5.23 2.41 12.71
C PHE A 87 3.98 3.06 13.29
N LEU A 88 3.58 2.67 14.50
CA LEU A 88 2.35 3.16 15.13
C LEU A 88 2.41 4.67 15.40
N ASN A 89 3.53 5.18 15.92
CA ASN A 89 3.70 6.61 16.17
C ASN A 89 3.67 7.41 14.86
N THR A 90 4.29 6.90 13.80
CA THR A 90 4.28 7.55 12.48
C THR A 90 2.88 7.57 11.86
N HIS A 91 2.13 6.47 11.92
CA HIS A 91 0.74 6.44 11.44
C HIS A 91 -0.20 7.32 12.27
N SER A 92 0.00 7.39 13.58
CA SER A 92 -0.85 8.18 14.48
C SER A 92 -0.62 9.69 14.32
N SER A 93 0.59 10.09 13.91
CA SER A 93 0.96 11.49 13.71
C SER A 93 0.65 12.02 12.31
N ASP A 94 0.36 11.15 11.34
CA ASP A 94 0.10 11.55 9.95
C ASP A 94 -1.14 10.86 9.35
N PRO A 95 -2.30 11.56 9.32
CA PRO A 95 -3.52 11.07 8.69
C PRO A 95 -3.35 10.69 7.22
N SER A 96 -2.43 11.34 6.49
CA SER A 96 -2.24 11.06 5.05
C SER A 96 -1.72 9.64 4.81
N LEU A 97 -0.97 9.06 5.76
CA LEU A 97 -0.51 7.68 5.69
C LEU A 97 -1.66 6.69 5.84
N ARG A 98 -2.65 7.01 6.67
CA ARG A 98 -3.85 6.18 6.84
C ARG A 98 -4.68 6.17 5.55
N SER A 99 -4.97 7.34 4.99
CA SER A 99 -5.65 7.45 3.70
C SER A 99 -4.87 6.74 2.57
N ALA A 100 -3.53 6.80 2.59
CA ALA A 100 -2.70 6.08 1.62
C ALA A 100 -2.78 4.55 1.79
N THR A 101 -2.79 4.06 3.03
CA THR A 101 -2.93 2.63 3.34
C THR A 101 -4.24 2.08 2.79
N VAL A 102 -5.36 2.78 3.04
CA VAL A 102 -6.69 2.40 2.56
C VAL A 102 -6.75 2.42 1.02
N ALA A 103 -6.17 3.45 0.40
CA ALA A 103 -6.10 3.55 -1.05
C ALA A 103 -5.28 2.40 -1.67
N ASP A 104 -4.17 2.01 -1.05
CA ASP A 104 -3.31 0.91 -1.53
C ASP A 104 -4.02 -0.46 -1.36
N LEU A 105 -4.73 -0.69 -0.26
CA LEU A 105 -5.58 -1.89 -0.08
C LEU A 105 -6.67 -2.00 -1.15
N ARG A 106 -7.37 -0.89 -1.42
CA ARG A 106 -8.39 -0.79 -2.47
C ARG A 106 -7.78 -1.04 -3.86
N ALA A 107 -6.62 -0.45 -4.13
CA ALA A 107 -5.90 -0.63 -5.37
C ALA A 107 -5.60 -2.11 -5.65
N SER A 108 -5.14 -2.87 -4.65
CA SER A 108 -4.95 -4.32 -4.79
C SER A 108 -6.28 -5.03 -5.01
N ARG A 109 -7.30 -4.76 -4.19
CA ARG A 109 -8.61 -5.43 -4.27
C ARG A 109 -9.31 -5.24 -5.62
N ILE A 110 -9.12 -4.10 -6.26
CA ILE A 110 -9.78 -3.72 -7.51
C ILE A 110 -8.98 -4.15 -8.74
N ARG A 111 -7.65 -4.02 -8.70
CA ARG A 111 -6.79 -4.17 -9.89
C ARG A 111 -6.04 -5.49 -9.97
N ASP A 112 -5.93 -6.23 -8.88
CA ASP A 112 -5.42 -7.59 -8.90
C ASP A 112 -6.60 -8.59 -8.84
N PRO A 113 -6.87 -9.33 -9.93
CA PRO A 113 -7.91 -10.37 -9.93
C PRO A 113 -7.69 -11.49 -8.91
N ALA A 114 -6.44 -11.75 -8.49
CA ALA A 114 -6.12 -12.74 -7.47
C ALA A 114 -6.39 -12.23 -6.04
N CYS A 115 -6.49 -10.90 -5.85
CA CYS A 115 -6.76 -10.29 -4.55
C CYS A 115 -8.26 -10.31 -4.25
N THR A 116 -8.77 -11.43 -3.72
CA THR A 116 -10.20 -11.56 -3.39
C THR A 116 -10.59 -10.98 -2.02
N SER A 117 -9.62 -10.71 -1.14
CA SER A 117 -9.86 -10.24 0.24
C SER A 117 -8.91 -9.10 0.64
N PHE A 118 -9.35 -8.26 1.58
CA PHE A 118 -8.48 -7.21 2.13
C PHE A 118 -7.49 -7.76 3.16
N SER A 119 -7.90 -8.76 3.95
CA SER A 119 -7.05 -9.39 4.96
C SER A 119 -5.84 -10.10 4.33
N HIS A 120 -6.00 -10.78 3.18
CA HIS A 120 -4.89 -11.44 2.50
C HIS A 120 -3.91 -10.41 1.91
N CYS A 121 -4.41 -9.29 1.39
CA CYS A 121 -3.56 -8.18 0.99
C CYS A 121 -2.74 -7.65 2.18
N LEU A 122 -3.40 -7.33 3.30
CA LEU A 122 -2.74 -6.86 4.52
C LEU A 122 -1.68 -7.83 5.04
N LEU A 123 -1.96 -9.15 5.04
CA LEU A 123 -1.09 -10.14 5.66
C LEU A 123 0.02 -10.65 4.75
N ASN A 124 -0.27 -10.82 3.45
CA ASN A 124 0.55 -11.65 2.56
C ASN A 124 1.13 -10.88 1.36
N TYR A 125 0.60 -9.70 1.01
CA TYR A 125 1.07 -8.97 -0.16
C TYR A 125 2.32 -8.16 0.17
N LYS A 126 3.49 -8.75 -0.13
CA LYS A 126 4.78 -8.10 0.12
C LYS A 126 4.94 -6.74 -0.57
N GLY A 127 4.32 -6.55 -1.74
CA GLY A 127 4.32 -5.27 -2.45
C GLY A 127 3.58 -4.19 -1.68
N PHE A 128 2.39 -4.50 -1.17
CA PHE A 128 1.62 -3.62 -0.30
C PHE A 128 2.42 -3.27 0.98
N LEU A 129 2.95 -4.28 1.67
CA LEU A 129 3.71 -4.11 2.91
C LEU A 129 4.98 -3.27 2.70
N ALA A 130 5.71 -3.50 1.60
CA ALA A 130 6.90 -2.73 1.26
C ALA A 130 6.58 -1.25 1.03
N ILE A 131 5.46 -0.92 0.35
CA ILE A 131 5.02 0.47 0.17
C ILE A 131 4.70 1.12 1.52
N GLN A 132 3.96 0.46 2.40
CA GLN A 132 3.63 1.03 3.71
C GLN A 132 4.89 1.27 4.55
N ALA A 133 5.82 0.31 4.55
CA ALA A 133 7.10 0.45 5.25
C ALA A 133 7.98 1.56 4.66
N HIS A 134 8.01 1.69 3.32
CA HIS A 134 8.70 2.78 2.63
C HIS A 134 8.16 4.14 3.04
N ARG A 135 6.84 4.31 3.17
CA ARG A 135 6.26 5.60 3.59
C ARG A 135 6.77 6.03 4.97
N VAL A 136 6.97 5.09 5.90
CA VAL A 136 7.59 5.39 7.20
C VAL A 136 9.08 5.69 7.05
N ALA A 137 9.82 4.93 6.24
CA ALA A 137 11.22 5.24 5.92
C ALA A 137 11.37 6.64 5.32
N HIS A 138 10.46 7.04 4.42
CA HIS A 138 10.42 8.37 3.80
C HIS A 138 10.18 9.48 4.82
N LYS A 139 9.28 9.26 5.80
CA LYS A 139 9.07 10.23 6.89
C LYS A 139 10.31 10.37 7.77
N LEU A 140 10.96 9.28 8.11
CA LEU A 140 12.22 9.30 8.86
C LEU A 140 13.32 10.05 8.09
N TRP A 141 13.39 9.83 6.78
CA TRP A 141 14.30 10.55 5.89
C TRP A 141 14.04 12.06 5.91
N ALA A 142 12.78 12.48 5.79
CA ALA A 142 12.38 13.88 5.86
C ALA A 142 12.64 14.53 7.24
N GLN A 143 12.59 13.75 8.31
CA GLN A 143 12.94 14.17 9.68
C GLN A 143 14.46 14.15 9.96
N ASN A 144 15.29 14.00 8.92
CA ASN A 144 16.74 13.88 9.02
C ASN A 144 17.24 12.67 9.84
N ARG A 145 16.39 11.67 10.09
CA ARG A 145 16.76 10.37 10.72
C ARG A 145 17.27 9.38 9.66
N LYS A 146 18.17 9.85 8.79
CA LYS A 146 18.62 9.11 7.60
C LYS A 146 19.22 7.74 7.90
N PRO A 147 20.07 7.54 8.93
CA PRO A 147 20.62 6.21 9.22
C PRO A 147 19.53 5.17 9.51
N LEU A 148 18.48 5.54 10.24
CA LEU A 148 17.35 4.65 10.52
C LEU A 148 16.49 4.41 9.28
N ALA A 149 16.27 5.43 8.45
CA ALA A 149 15.55 5.29 7.19
C ALA A 149 16.26 4.29 6.25
N LEU A 150 17.60 4.36 6.16
CA LEU A 150 18.41 3.43 5.36
C LEU A 150 18.45 2.02 5.97
N ALA A 151 18.55 1.90 7.30
CA ALA A 151 18.43 0.61 7.96
C ALA A 151 17.07 -0.05 7.67
N LEU A 152 15.99 0.75 7.67
CA LEU A 152 14.66 0.27 7.34
C LEU A 152 14.53 -0.12 5.86
N GLN A 153 15.08 0.68 4.93
CA GLN A 153 15.18 0.32 3.50
C GLN A 153 15.86 -1.04 3.32
N SER A 154 16.99 -1.28 3.99
CA SER A 154 17.69 -2.57 3.91
C SER A 154 16.80 -3.73 4.38
N ARG A 155 16.06 -3.58 5.49
CA ARG A 155 15.13 -4.62 5.95
C ARG A 155 13.98 -4.86 4.96
N ILE A 156 13.45 -3.81 4.36
CA ILE A 156 12.39 -3.91 3.33
C ILE A 156 12.94 -4.69 2.12
N ALA A 157 14.14 -4.38 1.67
CA ALA A 157 14.80 -5.08 0.57
C ALA A 157 15.03 -6.56 0.91
N ASP A 158 15.55 -6.87 2.10
CA ASP A 158 15.80 -8.26 2.52
C ASP A 158 14.52 -9.10 2.60
N VAL A 159 13.47 -8.56 3.23
CA VAL A 159 12.27 -9.32 3.59
C VAL A 159 11.25 -9.38 2.45
N PHE A 160 11.12 -8.28 1.70
CA PHE A 160 10.10 -8.17 0.65
C PHE A 160 10.67 -8.22 -0.77
N ALA A 161 12.00 -8.21 -0.92
CA ALA A 161 12.69 -8.12 -2.20
C ALA A 161 12.27 -6.88 -3.01
N VAL A 162 12.08 -5.75 -2.32
CA VAL A 162 11.69 -4.46 -2.87
C VAL A 162 12.67 -3.41 -2.35
N ASP A 163 13.42 -2.78 -3.25
CA ASP A 163 14.41 -1.77 -2.90
C ASP A 163 13.92 -0.37 -3.33
N ILE A 164 13.39 0.38 -2.36
CA ILE A 164 12.92 1.75 -2.58
C ILE A 164 13.73 2.67 -1.68
N HIS A 165 14.50 3.57 -2.29
CA HIS A 165 15.28 4.52 -1.53
C HIS A 165 14.34 5.46 -0.73
N PRO A 166 14.60 5.74 0.56
CA PRO A 166 13.72 6.58 1.40
C PRO A 166 13.45 7.98 0.84
N GLY A 167 14.38 8.52 0.05
CA GLY A 167 14.19 9.79 -0.68
C GLY A 167 13.12 9.77 -1.77
N ALA A 168 12.76 8.60 -2.30
CA ALA A 168 11.79 8.46 -3.38
C ALA A 168 10.39 8.89 -2.91
N ARG A 169 9.68 9.63 -3.77
CA ARG A 169 8.33 10.13 -3.48
C ARG A 169 7.31 9.25 -4.18
N ILE A 170 6.40 8.66 -3.41
CA ILE A 170 5.38 7.74 -3.95
C ILE A 170 3.99 8.20 -3.50
N GLY A 171 3.09 8.37 -4.47
CA GLY A 171 1.68 8.70 -4.26
C GLY A 171 0.90 7.57 -3.59
N LYS A 172 -0.43 7.60 -3.67
CA LYS A 172 -1.33 6.58 -3.07
C LYS A 172 -2.12 5.80 -4.13
N GLY A 173 -2.72 4.68 -3.74
CA GLY A 173 -3.36 3.77 -4.67
C GLY A 173 -2.32 3.03 -5.51
N ILE A 174 -1.21 2.61 -4.89
CA ILE A 174 -0.14 1.90 -5.58
C ILE A 174 -0.42 0.40 -5.56
N LEU A 175 -0.25 -0.25 -6.72
CA LEU A 175 -0.18 -1.70 -6.81
C LEU A 175 1.25 -2.09 -7.19
N LEU A 176 1.96 -2.75 -6.28
CA LEU A 176 3.19 -3.48 -6.62
C LEU A 176 2.84 -4.97 -6.77
N ASP A 177 2.62 -5.39 -8.00
CA ASP A 177 2.22 -6.76 -8.31
C ASP A 177 3.45 -7.67 -8.45
N HIS A 178 3.42 -8.81 -7.75
CA HIS A 178 4.54 -9.75 -7.64
C HIS A 178 5.90 -9.15 -7.21
N ALA A 179 5.91 -7.89 -6.73
CA ALA A 179 6.93 -6.91 -6.30
C ALA A 179 8.44 -7.26 -6.22
N THR A 180 8.82 -8.53 -6.16
CA THR A 180 10.20 -9.04 -6.24
C THR A 180 11.02 -8.27 -7.27
N GLY A 181 12.21 -7.84 -6.88
CA GLY A 181 13.19 -7.17 -7.74
C GLY A 181 12.77 -5.79 -8.22
N VAL A 182 11.73 -5.18 -7.65
CA VAL A 182 11.42 -3.76 -7.91
C VAL A 182 12.51 -2.89 -7.27
N VAL A 183 13.05 -1.97 -8.05
CA VAL A 183 14.08 -1.00 -7.63
C VAL A 183 13.61 0.42 -7.95
N ILE A 184 13.56 1.31 -6.96
CA ILE A 184 13.16 2.71 -7.12
C ILE A 184 14.17 3.63 -6.45
N GLY A 185 14.88 4.41 -7.26
CA GLY A 185 15.98 5.24 -6.79
C GLY A 185 15.58 6.55 -6.11
N GLU A 186 16.58 7.19 -5.48
CA GLU A 186 16.42 8.32 -4.54
C GLU A 186 15.55 9.48 -5.04
N THR A 187 15.69 9.88 -6.30
CA THR A 187 15.04 11.08 -6.86
C THR A 187 13.83 10.72 -7.74
N ALA A 188 13.37 9.47 -7.66
CA ALA A 188 12.20 9.03 -8.39
C ALA A 188 10.94 9.67 -7.79
N VAL A 189 9.97 9.96 -8.66
CA VAL A 189 8.62 10.35 -8.25
C VAL A 189 7.65 9.40 -8.92
N VAL A 190 6.78 8.80 -8.13
CA VAL A 190 5.68 7.95 -8.58
C VAL A 190 4.38 8.62 -8.18
N GLY A 191 3.51 8.87 -9.16
CA GLY A 191 2.19 9.46 -8.97
C GLY A 191 1.21 8.56 -8.22
N ASN A 192 -0.06 8.93 -8.24
CA ASN A 192 -1.15 8.13 -7.68
C ASN A 192 -1.64 7.08 -8.65
N ASN A 193 -2.30 6.03 -8.14
CA ASN A 193 -2.96 5.02 -8.95
C ASN A 193 -2.01 4.31 -9.94
N VAL A 194 -0.71 4.23 -9.62
CA VAL A 194 0.28 3.55 -10.46
C VAL A 194 0.29 2.05 -10.16
N SER A 195 0.44 1.24 -11.20
CA SER A 195 0.64 -0.22 -11.11
C SER A 195 2.03 -0.57 -11.63
N ILE A 196 2.81 -1.29 -10.84
CA ILE A 196 4.19 -1.69 -11.16
C ILE A 196 4.32 -3.19 -10.95
N LEU A 197 4.76 -3.92 -11.97
CA LEU A 197 4.97 -5.36 -11.89
C LEU A 197 6.39 -5.69 -11.39
N HIS A 198 6.67 -6.98 -11.17
CA HIS A 198 7.97 -7.46 -10.71
C HIS A 198 9.14 -7.05 -11.62
N HIS A 199 10.35 -7.00 -11.05
CA HIS A 199 11.62 -6.66 -11.74
C HIS A 199 11.65 -5.28 -12.41
N VAL A 200 10.71 -4.37 -12.11
CA VAL A 200 10.77 -3.01 -12.64
C VAL A 200 11.86 -2.20 -11.96
N THR A 201 12.63 -1.46 -12.76
CA THR A 201 13.67 -0.55 -12.27
C THR A 201 13.37 0.89 -12.67
N LEU A 202 13.22 1.78 -11.68
CA LEU A 202 13.20 3.24 -11.84
C LEU A 202 14.56 3.80 -11.39
N GLY A 203 15.54 3.69 -12.28
CA GLY A 203 16.97 3.80 -11.96
C GLY A 203 17.66 5.04 -12.53
N GLY A 204 18.92 5.25 -12.11
CA GLY A 204 19.81 6.24 -12.69
C GLY A 204 20.66 5.65 -13.82
N THR A 205 21.25 6.51 -14.65
CA THR A 205 22.16 6.10 -15.74
C THR A 205 23.62 5.96 -15.30
N GLY A 206 23.93 6.28 -14.04
CA GLY A 206 25.30 6.26 -13.49
C GLY A 206 26.19 7.46 -13.88
N LYS A 207 25.71 8.38 -14.73
CA LYS A 207 26.52 9.49 -15.27
C LYS A 207 26.20 10.88 -14.69
N ALA A 208 25.15 11.00 -13.88
CA ALA A 208 24.66 12.28 -13.37
C ALA A 208 24.43 12.26 -11.86
N GLY A 209 24.92 13.29 -11.15
CA GLY A 209 24.49 13.64 -9.80
C GLY A 209 23.18 14.44 -9.81
N GLY A 210 22.55 14.62 -8.65
CA GLY A 210 21.31 15.40 -8.54
C GLY A 210 20.05 14.64 -8.99
N ASP A 211 19.11 15.33 -9.64
CA ASP A 211 17.86 14.73 -10.11
C ASP A 211 18.09 13.84 -11.35
N ARG A 212 17.96 12.52 -11.16
CA ARG A 212 18.53 11.50 -12.05
C ARG A 212 17.69 10.24 -12.22
N HIS A 213 16.49 10.22 -11.65
CA HIS A 213 15.59 9.07 -11.70
C HIS A 213 14.23 9.45 -12.33
N PRO A 214 13.43 8.47 -12.80
CA PRO A 214 12.19 8.74 -13.52
C PRO A 214 11.11 9.48 -12.71
N LYS A 215 10.21 10.15 -13.44
CA LYS A 215 8.97 10.77 -12.94
C LYS A 215 7.79 10.09 -13.60
N ILE A 216 7.06 9.29 -12.84
CA ILE A 216 5.92 8.50 -13.30
C ILE A 216 4.63 9.24 -12.98
N GLY A 217 3.85 9.58 -14.00
CA GLY A 217 2.55 10.23 -13.84
C GLY A 217 1.49 9.32 -13.22
N ASP A 218 0.34 9.90 -12.90
CA ASP A 218 -0.78 9.17 -12.29
C ASP A 218 -1.34 8.10 -13.25
N GLY A 219 -1.88 7.01 -12.70
CA GLY A 219 -2.57 5.97 -13.49
C GLY A 219 -1.67 5.14 -14.43
N VAL A 220 -0.35 5.33 -14.38
CA VAL A 220 0.59 4.59 -15.24
C VAL A 220 0.63 3.12 -14.85
N LEU A 221 0.71 2.24 -15.85
CA LEU A 221 1.04 0.83 -15.69
C LEU A 221 2.47 0.61 -16.18
N ILE A 222 3.32 -0.05 -15.39
CA ILE A 222 4.66 -0.46 -15.80
C ILE A 222 4.75 -1.98 -15.79
N GLY A 223 4.91 -2.56 -16.98
CA GLY A 223 4.98 -4.00 -17.17
C GLY A 223 6.21 -4.67 -16.54
N ALA A 224 6.14 -5.98 -16.40
CA ALA A 224 7.18 -6.79 -15.75
C ALA A 224 8.56 -6.60 -16.40
N GLY A 225 9.60 -6.45 -15.58
CA GLY A 225 10.99 -6.32 -16.02
C GLY A 225 11.35 -5.01 -16.72
N ALA A 226 10.43 -4.05 -16.84
CA ALA A 226 10.71 -2.79 -17.50
C ALA A 226 11.78 -1.98 -16.73
N THR A 227 12.76 -1.45 -17.46
CA THR A 227 13.83 -0.62 -16.89
C THR A 227 13.73 0.78 -17.47
N ILE A 228 13.44 1.76 -16.62
CA ILE A 228 13.33 3.18 -16.97
C ILE A 228 14.48 3.92 -16.29
N LEU A 229 15.40 4.48 -17.08
CA LEU A 229 16.65 5.06 -16.58
C LEU A 229 16.74 6.57 -16.85
N GLY A 230 17.25 7.30 -15.86
CA GLY A 230 17.51 8.73 -15.97
C GLY A 230 16.32 9.60 -15.56
N ASN A 231 16.53 10.92 -15.59
CA ASN A 231 15.48 11.89 -15.27
C ASN A 231 14.53 12.08 -16.46
N VAL A 232 13.73 11.06 -16.73
CA VAL A 232 12.72 11.03 -17.79
C VAL A 232 11.31 11.09 -17.20
N ARG A 233 10.35 11.58 -17.98
CA ARG A 233 8.94 11.67 -17.57
C ARG A 233 8.10 10.66 -18.35
N ILE A 234 7.32 9.86 -17.63
CA ILE A 234 6.26 9.02 -18.20
C ILE A 234 4.94 9.72 -17.91
N GLY A 235 4.21 10.09 -18.97
CA GLY A 235 2.96 10.83 -18.86
C GLY A 235 1.85 10.03 -18.18
N GLU A 236 0.85 10.75 -17.66
CA GLU A 236 -0.34 10.17 -17.01
C GLU A 236 -1.09 9.18 -17.93
N GLY A 237 -1.62 8.10 -17.34
CA GLY A 237 -2.47 7.10 -18.00
C GLY A 237 -1.77 6.24 -19.06
N ARG A 238 -0.43 6.31 -19.16
CA ARG A 238 0.37 5.53 -20.12
C ARG A 238 0.60 4.09 -19.64
N ARG A 239 0.98 3.23 -20.58
CA ARG A 239 1.36 1.82 -20.36
C ARG A 239 2.68 1.55 -21.06
#